data_AF-A0AA38J6W9-F1
#
_entry.id   AF-A0AA38J6W9-F1
#
_cell.length_a   1.000
_cell.length_b   1.000
_cell.length_c   1.000
_cell.angle_alpha   90.00
_cell.angle_beta   90.00
_cell.angle_gamma   90.00
#
_symmetry.space_group_name_H-M   'P 1'
#
loop_
_entity.id
_entity.type
_entity.pdbx_description
1 polymer ?
#
loop_
_entity_poly.entity_id
_entity_poly.type
_entity_poly.pdbx_seq_one_letter_code
_entity_poly.pdbx_strand_id
1 'polypeptide(L)'
;MDVVIGVQQGLGPSYENAFTGKVTCSVLSNTPDGKGLVVTGCVEGVWVGFRHDSRSMRHVLHLKMVTQCAMLEDFGIFLVLADKFLFAYHIEALVPSSPSSSHSSQTPQKLSGNKDVYFFSVGTLHGRTLVIYMKKKGLDSIFHAVKPVVERINERAKAPQGLMGSRFGSRQAKSDWFRAYREFFLPSEVKIVILCAKGFEIMDLM
;
A
#
# COMPACT_ATOMS: atom_id res chain seq x y z
N MET A 1 -0.51 1.39 18.08
CA MET A 1 -1.81 1.87 18.61
C MET A 1 -2.66 2.20 17.40
N ASP A 2 -3.46 1.24 16.95
CA ASP A 2 -4.35 1.46 15.81
C ASP A 2 -5.50 2.35 16.26
N VAL A 3 -5.58 3.55 15.69
CA VAL A 3 -6.71 4.44 15.92
C VAL A 3 -7.90 3.87 15.15
N VAL A 4 -8.78 3.17 15.86
CA VAL A 4 -10.10 2.80 15.36
C VAL A 4 -10.95 4.07 15.39
N ILE A 5 -11.18 4.70 14.24
CA ILE A 5 -12.18 5.77 14.13
C ILE A 5 -13.56 5.09 14.19
N GLY A 6 -14.20 5.15 15.36
CA GLY A 6 -15.61 4.80 15.50
C GLY A 6 -16.47 5.80 14.73
N VAL A 7 -17.20 5.34 13.72
CA VAL A 7 -18.22 6.16 13.06
C VAL A 7 -19.46 6.13 13.95
N GLN A 8 -19.64 7.16 14.76
CA GLN A 8 -20.88 7.38 15.50
C GLN A 8 -21.93 7.90 14.52
N GLN A 9 -23.01 7.13 14.31
CA GLN A 9 -24.16 7.56 13.50
C GLN A 9 -24.90 8.67 14.26
N GLY A 10 -24.57 9.92 13.97
CA GLY A 10 -25.35 11.09 14.37
C GLY A 10 -26.31 11.50 13.24
N LEU A 11 -27.59 11.65 13.55
CA LEU A 11 -28.57 12.29 12.68
C LEU A 11 -28.27 13.80 12.60
N GLY A 12 -27.47 14.20 11.61
CA GLY A 12 -27.26 15.59 11.20
C GLY A 12 -27.89 15.86 9.83
N PRO A 13 -28.11 17.14 9.46
CA PRO A 13 -28.88 17.50 8.28
C PRO A 13 -28.22 16.99 7.00
N SER A 14 -29.06 16.59 6.05
CA SER A 14 -28.73 15.90 4.81
C SER A 14 -27.72 16.66 3.95
N TYR A 15 -26.46 16.25 4.00
CA TYR A 15 -25.51 16.55 2.93
C TYR A 15 -25.82 15.59 1.78
N GLU A 16 -26.41 16.10 0.70
CA GLU A 16 -26.37 15.42 -0.60
C GLU A 16 -24.91 15.33 -1.05
N ASN A 17 -24.20 14.30 -0.59
CA ASN A 17 -22.99 13.81 -1.21
C ASN A 17 -22.77 12.35 -0.80
N ALA A 18 -23.16 11.48 -1.72
CA ALA A 18 -22.54 10.19 -2.04
C ALA A 18 -21.96 9.40 -0.86
N PHE A 19 -22.70 8.42 -0.37
CA PHE A 19 -22.11 7.33 0.41
C PHE A 19 -21.09 6.58 -0.46
N THR A 20 -19.79 6.89 -0.33
CA THR A 20 -18.67 6.28 -1.07
C THR A 20 -18.36 4.83 -0.63
N GLY A 21 -19.35 4.17 -0.02
CA GLY A 21 -19.25 2.84 0.56
C GLY A 21 -18.57 2.77 1.94
N LYS A 22 -18.63 1.58 2.55
CA LYS A 22 -18.10 1.29 3.89
C LYS A 22 -16.58 1.52 3.97
N VAL A 23 -16.13 2.21 5.00
CA VAL A 23 -14.70 2.37 5.33
C VAL A 23 -14.12 1.02 5.77
N THR A 24 -12.95 0.66 5.23
CA THR A 24 -12.28 -0.62 5.48
C THR A 24 -10.94 -0.46 6.18
N CYS A 25 -10.25 0.66 5.97
CA CYS A 25 -8.98 0.97 6.61
C CYS A 25 -8.72 2.48 6.65
N SER A 26 -7.86 2.89 7.57
CA SER A 26 -7.39 4.27 7.70
C SER A 26 -5.92 4.32 8.06
N VAL A 27 -5.18 5.27 7.49
CA VAL A 27 -3.76 5.50 7.79
C VAL A 27 -3.57 6.96 8.14
N LEU A 28 -2.77 7.21 9.17
CA LEU A 28 -2.31 8.53 9.55
C LEU A 28 -0.86 8.68 9.14
N SER A 29 -0.51 9.87 8.68
CA SER A 29 0.83 10.21 8.18
C SER A 29 1.05 11.71 8.32
N ASN A 30 2.29 12.18 8.16
CA ASN A 30 2.56 13.59 7.99
C ASN A 30 3.22 13.84 6.63
N THR A 31 2.91 14.98 6.00
CA THR A 31 3.71 15.48 4.89
C THR A 31 5.10 15.91 5.36
N PRO A 32 6.07 16.10 4.44
CA PRO A 32 7.41 16.61 4.79
C PRO A 32 7.40 17.97 5.51
N ASP A 33 6.40 18.82 5.27
CA ASP A 33 6.20 20.10 5.97
C ASP A 33 5.45 19.94 7.31
N GLY A 34 5.26 18.71 7.81
CA GLY A 34 4.69 18.41 9.11
C GLY A 34 3.17 18.50 9.19
N LYS A 35 2.47 18.71 8.07
CA LYS A 35 1.01 18.72 8.07
C LYS A 35 0.47 17.31 8.16
N GLY A 36 -0.49 17.12 9.04
CA GLY A 36 -1.12 15.82 9.20
C GLY A 36 -1.97 15.42 8.01
N LEU A 37 -1.81 14.18 7.55
CA LEU A 37 -2.64 13.54 6.54
C LEU A 37 -3.51 12.46 7.17
N VAL A 38 -4.70 12.30 6.58
CA VAL A 38 -5.59 11.16 6.80
C VAL A 38 -5.83 10.50 5.45
N VAL A 39 -5.55 9.21 5.39
CA VAL A 39 -5.89 8.36 4.26
C VAL A 39 -7.01 7.42 4.68
N THR A 40 -8.09 7.37 3.90
CA THR A 40 -9.25 6.52 4.17
C THR A 40 -9.47 5.60 2.97
N GLY A 41 -9.38 4.29 3.20
CA GLY A 41 -9.76 3.27 2.22
C GLY A 41 -11.21 2.83 2.45
N CYS A 42 -11.96 2.69 1.37
CA CYS A 42 -13.32 2.18 1.37
C CYS A 42 -13.55 1.20 0.21
N VAL A 43 -14.73 0.59 0.15
CA VAL A 43 -15.07 -0.36 -0.92
C VAL A 43 -15.03 0.25 -2.34
N GLU A 44 -15.05 1.59 -2.47
CA GLU A 44 -15.04 2.30 -3.76
C GLU A 44 -13.73 3.06 -4.06
N GLY A 45 -12.76 3.06 -3.15
CA GLY A 45 -11.46 3.68 -3.42
C GLY A 45 -10.70 4.17 -2.21
N VAL A 46 -9.76 5.08 -2.48
CA VAL A 46 -8.93 5.73 -1.47
C VAL A 46 -9.15 7.22 -1.52
N TRP A 47 -9.36 7.79 -0.34
CA TRP A 47 -9.49 9.23 -0.13
C TRP A 47 -8.34 9.75 0.72
N VAL A 48 -7.84 10.94 0.40
CA VAL A 48 -6.77 11.60 1.14
C VAL A 48 -7.18 13.04 1.45
N GLY A 49 -6.87 13.50 2.66
CA GLY A 49 -7.04 14.89 3.07
C GLY A 49 -6.14 15.23 4.27
N PHE A 50 -6.10 16.50 4.61
CA PHE A 50 -5.40 17.03 5.77
C PHE A 50 -6.23 16.87 7.05
N ARG A 51 -5.54 16.55 8.15
CA ARG A 51 -6.13 16.60 9.49
C ARG A 51 -6.63 18.02 9.76
N HIS A 52 -7.79 18.11 10.40
CA HIS A 52 -8.44 19.39 10.75
C HIS A 52 -8.91 20.25 9.56
N ASP A 53 -8.86 19.74 8.32
CA ASP A 53 -9.45 20.37 7.15
C ASP A 53 -10.26 19.35 6.33
N SER A 54 -11.53 19.14 6.71
CA SER A 54 -12.41 18.20 6.01
C SER A 54 -12.64 18.55 4.54
N ARG A 55 -12.52 19.83 4.16
CA ARG A 55 -12.70 20.29 2.77
C ARG A 55 -11.54 19.90 1.86
N SER A 56 -10.43 19.43 2.42
CA SER A 56 -9.28 18.94 1.67
C SER A 56 -9.41 17.49 1.21
N MET A 57 -10.43 16.75 1.66
CA MET A 57 -10.63 15.34 1.29
C MET A 57 -10.88 15.20 -0.22
N ARG A 58 -10.11 14.34 -0.89
CA ARG A 58 -10.20 14.06 -2.34
C ARG A 58 -10.22 12.56 -2.60
N HIS A 59 -11.00 12.12 -3.58
CA HIS A 59 -10.96 10.76 -4.12
C HIS A 59 -9.72 10.64 -5.00
N VAL A 60 -8.68 9.98 -4.51
CA VAL A 60 -7.37 9.98 -5.19
C VAL A 60 -7.11 8.70 -5.96
N LEU A 61 -7.75 7.59 -5.59
CA LEU A 61 -7.65 6.32 -6.31
C LEU A 61 -9.03 5.65 -6.43
N HIS A 62 -9.43 5.35 -7.66
CA HIS A 62 -10.67 4.65 -8.01
C HIS A 62 -10.46 3.12 -8.01
N LEU A 63 -10.14 2.54 -6.85
CA LEU A 63 -9.92 1.11 -6.68
C LEU A 63 -11.10 0.46 -5.96
N LYS A 64 -11.65 -0.64 -6.51
CA LYS A 64 -12.71 -1.38 -5.84
C LYS A 64 -12.16 -2.31 -4.77
N MET A 65 -12.94 -2.53 -3.71
CA MET A 65 -12.63 -3.47 -2.63
C MET A 65 -11.27 -3.21 -1.98
N VAL A 66 -10.99 -1.95 -1.61
CA VAL A 66 -9.82 -1.63 -0.78
C VAL A 66 -9.99 -2.27 0.58
N THR A 67 -8.95 -2.95 1.08
CA THR A 67 -8.98 -3.64 2.38
C THR A 67 -7.87 -3.20 3.32
N GLN A 68 -6.70 -2.81 2.81
CA GLN A 68 -5.58 -2.33 3.62
C GLN A 68 -4.81 -1.23 2.89
N CYS A 69 -4.30 -0.27 3.66
CA CYS A 69 -3.44 0.81 3.20
C CYS A 69 -2.23 0.93 4.14
N ALA A 70 -1.08 1.39 3.63
CA ALA A 70 0.07 1.75 4.45
C ALA A 70 0.91 2.84 3.78
N MET A 71 1.62 3.64 4.58
CA MET A 71 2.56 4.65 4.09
C MET A 71 3.98 4.28 4.51
N LEU A 72 4.88 4.26 3.53
CA LEU A 72 6.32 4.10 3.69
C LEU A 72 6.93 5.48 3.43
N GLU A 73 6.82 6.37 4.42
CA GLU A 73 7.16 7.80 4.30
C GLU A 73 8.62 8.01 3.88
N ASP A 74 9.56 7.28 4.50
CA ASP A 74 10.99 7.31 4.17
C ASP A 74 11.31 6.96 2.71
N PHE A 75 10.37 6.29 2.02
CA PHE A 75 10.52 5.84 0.64
C PHE A 75 9.59 6.59 -0.33
N GLY A 76 8.73 7.49 0.17
CA GLY A 76 7.73 8.17 -0.66
C GLY A 76 6.70 7.23 -1.28
N ILE A 77 6.43 6.06 -0.65
CA ILE A 77 5.54 5.03 -1.20
C ILE A 77 4.25 4.88 -0.39
N PHE A 78 3.13 4.83 -1.09
CA PHE A 78 1.82 4.42 -0.58
C PHE A 78 1.47 3.02 -1.07
N LEU A 79 1.18 2.10 -0.15
CA LEU A 79 0.72 0.75 -0.45
C LEU A 79 -0.79 0.65 -0.29
N VAL A 80 -1.44 -0.02 -1.24
CA VAL A 80 -2.88 -0.34 -1.15
C VAL A 80 -3.13 -1.77 -1.62
N LEU A 81 -3.83 -2.52 -0.78
CA LEU A 81 -4.42 -3.81 -1.14
C LEU A 81 -5.87 -3.59 -1.54
N ALA A 82 -6.16 -3.84 -2.81
CA ALA A 82 -7.49 -3.70 -3.37
C ALA A 82 -7.80 -4.89 -4.24
N ASP A 83 -8.94 -5.52 -4.02
CA ASP A 83 -9.39 -6.67 -4.80
C ASP A 83 -8.29 -7.75 -4.93
N LYS A 84 -7.57 -8.05 -3.85
CA LYS A 84 -6.44 -9.00 -3.78
C LYS A 84 -5.22 -8.67 -4.67
N PHE A 85 -5.13 -7.46 -5.20
CA PHE A 85 -3.91 -6.90 -5.79
C PHE A 85 -3.24 -5.97 -4.79
N LEU A 86 -1.92 -6.14 -4.61
CA LEU A 86 -1.10 -5.22 -3.84
C LEU A 86 -0.40 -4.25 -4.78
N PHE A 87 -0.76 -2.97 -4.65
CA PHE A 87 -0.23 -1.88 -5.45
C PHE A 87 0.65 -0.95 -4.62
N ALA A 88 1.63 -0.35 -5.28
CA ALA A 88 2.40 0.78 -4.77
C ALA A 88 2.23 2.01 -5.67
N TYR A 89 2.07 3.16 -5.04
CA TYR A 89 1.98 4.48 -5.66
C TYR A 89 3.01 5.40 -5.01
N HIS A 90 3.45 6.43 -5.74
CA HIS A 90 4.16 7.54 -5.10
C HIS A 90 3.18 8.36 -4.25
N ILE A 91 3.60 8.74 -3.04
CA ILE A 91 2.80 9.57 -2.13
C ILE A 91 2.51 10.94 -2.78
N GLU A 92 3.48 11.53 -3.50
CA GLU A 92 3.33 12.85 -4.14
C GLU A 92 2.17 12.94 -5.14
N ALA A 93 1.78 11.80 -5.74
CA ALA A 93 0.67 11.71 -6.68
C ALA A 93 -0.71 11.66 -6.00
N LEU A 94 -0.74 11.56 -4.66
CA LEU A 94 -1.95 11.38 -3.86
C LEU A 94 -2.22 12.55 -2.91
N VAL A 95 -1.22 13.38 -2.62
CA VAL A 95 -1.39 14.49 -1.67
C VAL A 95 -2.07 15.68 -2.36
N PRO A 96 -3.21 16.16 -1.83
CA PRO A 96 -3.83 17.39 -2.34
C PRO A 96 -2.85 18.56 -2.17
N SER A 97 -2.68 19.41 -3.21
CA SER A 97 -1.86 20.65 -3.21
C SER A 97 -0.38 20.54 -3.61
N SER A 98 0.14 19.39 -4.06
CA SER A 98 1.48 19.38 -4.65
C SER A 98 1.47 20.07 -6.03
N PRO A 99 2.24 21.15 -6.28
CA PRO A 99 2.32 21.76 -7.62
C PRO A 99 2.89 20.81 -8.68
N SER A 100 3.46 19.67 -8.27
CA SER A 100 3.91 18.55 -9.11
C SER A 100 2.83 17.51 -9.44
N SER A 101 1.63 17.59 -8.85
CA SER A 101 0.51 16.65 -9.09
C SER A 101 0.04 16.58 -10.54
N SER A 102 0.36 17.58 -11.36
CA SER A 102 0.07 17.59 -12.81
C SER A 102 1.00 16.69 -13.63
N HIS A 103 2.13 16.23 -13.07
CA HIS A 103 3.15 15.46 -13.79
C HIS A 103 3.54 14.13 -13.13
N SER A 104 3.12 13.86 -11.90
CA SER A 104 3.29 12.55 -11.28
C SER A 104 2.22 11.59 -11.79
N SER A 105 2.59 10.65 -12.66
CA SER A 105 1.66 9.61 -13.11
C SER A 105 1.17 8.79 -11.91
N GLN A 106 -0.15 8.68 -11.71
CA GLN A 106 -0.74 7.73 -10.76
C GLN A 106 -0.61 6.27 -11.24
N THR A 107 0.38 5.94 -12.06
CA THR A 107 0.59 4.61 -12.59
C THR A 107 1.08 3.71 -11.46
N PRO A 108 0.29 2.71 -11.03
CA PRO A 108 0.70 1.83 -9.95
C PRO A 108 1.79 0.86 -10.37
N GLN A 109 2.62 0.48 -9.40
CA GLN A 109 3.43 -0.74 -9.47
C GLN A 109 2.73 -1.89 -8.76
N LYS A 110 2.57 -3.03 -9.45
CA LYS A 110 1.99 -4.25 -8.85
C LYS A 110 3.07 -5.08 -8.18
N LEU A 111 2.97 -5.29 -6.86
CA LEU A 111 3.90 -6.14 -6.13
C LEU A 111 3.62 -7.63 -6.40
N SER A 112 2.36 -7.98 -6.69
CA SER A 112 1.98 -9.30 -7.16
C SER A 112 1.52 -9.27 -8.62
N GLY A 113 2.05 -10.18 -9.43
CA GLY A 113 1.59 -10.35 -10.81
C GLY A 113 0.15 -10.86 -10.92
N ASN A 114 -0.38 -11.47 -9.85
CA ASN A 114 -1.70 -12.13 -9.80
C ASN A 114 -2.56 -11.57 -8.67
N LYS A 115 -3.86 -11.85 -8.75
CA LYS A 115 -4.92 -11.44 -7.82
C LYS A 115 -5.06 -12.41 -6.64
N ASP A 116 -3.99 -12.58 -5.88
CA ASP A 116 -3.84 -13.66 -4.90
C ASP A 116 -3.34 -13.19 -3.53
N VAL A 117 -3.18 -11.88 -3.31
CA VAL A 117 -2.74 -11.33 -2.03
C VAL A 117 -3.93 -11.17 -1.08
N TYR A 118 -3.84 -11.74 0.11
CA TYR A 118 -4.93 -11.69 1.11
C TYR A 118 -4.73 -10.62 2.16
N PHE A 119 -3.48 -10.43 2.58
CA PHE A 119 -3.10 -9.34 3.48
C PHE A 119 -1.63 -8.98 3.28
N PHE A 120 -1.27 -7.80 3.78
CA PHE A 120 0.11 -7.40 3.96
C PHE A 120 0.33 -6.71 5.31
N SER A 121 1.59 -6.67 5.73
CA SER A 121 2.08 -5.94 6.89
C SER A 121 3.41 -5.27 6.54
N VAL A 122 3.69 -4.14 7.17
CA VAL A 122 4.93 -3.38 7.03
C VAL A 122 5.62 -3.36 8.39
N GLY A 123 6.91 -3.63 8.42
CA GLY A 123 7.69 -3.62 9.65
C GLY A 123 9.16 -3.35 9.39
N THR A 124 9.94 -3.28 10.45
CA THR A 124 11.39 -3.05 10.38
C THR A 124 12.11 -4.24 11.01
N LEU A 125 13.13 -4.74 10.31
CA LEU A 125 14.00 -5.82 10.77
C LEU A 125 15.46 -5.39 10.60
N HIS A 126 16.23 -5.36 11.69
CA HIS A 126 17.64 -4.91 11.68
C HIS A 126 17.83 -3.56 10.95
N GLY A 127 16.95 -2.60 11.22
CA GLY A 127 16.97 -1.27 10.58
C GLY A 127 16.51 -1.25 9.12
N ARG A 128 16.00 -2.36 8.57
CA ARG A 128 15.49 -2.43 7.20
C ARG A 128 13.97 -2.54 7.19
N THR A 129 13.30 -1.66 6.46
CA THR A 129 11.87 -1.75 6.21
C THR A 129 11.56 -2.94 5.30
N LEU A 130 10.62 -3.77 5.72
CA LEU A 130 10.12 -4.92 4.98
C LEU A 130 8.61 -4.79 4.80
N VAL A 131 8.15 -5.23 3.63
CA VAL A 131 6.75 -5.51 3.36
C VAL A 131 6.59 -7.02 3.31
N ILE A 132 5.79 -7.56 4.23
CA ILE A 132 5.42 -8.97 4.24
C ILE A 132 4.01 -9.08 3.70
N TYR A 133 3.80 -9.89 2.67
CA TYR A 133 2.46 -10.17 2.16
C TYR A 133 2.22 -11.67 2.01
N MET A 134 0.98 -12.08 2.23
CA MET A 134 0.55 -13.47 2.14
C MET A 134 -0.27 -13.67 0.88
N LYS A 135 0.05 -14.75 0.16
CA LYS A 135 -0.71 -15.26 -0.97
C LYS A 135 -1.32 -16.62 -0.64
N LYS A 136 -2.50 -16.90 -1.20
CA LYS A 136 -3.04 -18.27 -1.21
C LYS A 136 -2.68 -18.99 -2.50
N LYS A 137 -2.20 -20.24 -2.35
CA LYS A 137 -2.03 -21.18 -3.47
C LYS A 137 -2.72 -22.49 -3.11
N GLY A 138 -3.95 -22.67 -3.59
CA GLY A 138 -4.81 -23.76 -3.13
C GLY A 138 -5.13 -23.59 -1.65
N LEU A 139 -4.75 -24.58 -0.83
CA LEU A 139 -4.90 -24.54 0.63
C LEU A 139 -3.70 -23.88 1.34
N ASP A 140 -2.58 -23.71 0.63
CA ASP A 140 -1.34 -23.22 1.22
C ASP A 140 -1.33 -21.70 1.38
N SER A 141 -0.71 -21.26 2.47
CA SER A 141 -0.42 -19.85 2.74
C SER A 141 1.05 -19.57 2.46
N ILE A 142 1.33 -18.78 1.43
CA ILE A 142 2.70 -18.46 0.99
C ILE A 142 3.02 -17.03 1.39
N PHE A 143 4.05 -16.88 2.23
CA PHE A 143 4.52 -15.58 2.69
C PHE A 143 5.69 -15.09 1.85
N HIS A 144 5.65 -13.81 1.50
CA HIS A 144 6.72 -13.14 0.78
C HIS A 144 7.18 -11.93 1.59
N ALA A 145 8.48 -11.86 1.87
CA ALA A 145 9.11 -10.67 2.39
C ALA A 145 9.84 -9.95 1.23
N VAL A 146 9.55 -8.65 1.07
CA VAL A 146 10.22 -7.80 0.09
C VAL A 146 10.70 -6.52 0.77
N LYS A 147 11.77 -5.94 0.25
CA LYS A 147 12.27 -4.63 0.67
C LYS A 147 12.16 -3.62 -0.47
N PRO A 148 11.88 -2.34 -0.16
CA PRO A 148 11.92 -1.28 -1.17
C PRO A 148 13.34 -1.13 -1.75
N VAL A 149 13.40 -0.70 -3.01
CA VAL A 149 14.63 -0.42 -3.76
C VAL A 149 14.64 1.06 -4.12
N VAL A 150 15.30 1.87 -3.28
CA VAL A 150 15.29 3.34 -3.37
C VAL A 150 15.70 3.83 -4.78
N GLU A 151 16.72 3.22 -5.37
CA GLU A 151 17.19 3.58 -6.72
C GLU A 151 16.07 3.46 -7.76
N ARG A 152 15.32 2.37 -7.73
CA ARG A 152 14.24 2.07 -8.69
C ARG A 152 12.97 2.86 -8.45
N ILE A 153 12.71 3.22 -7.19
CA ILE A 153 11.60 4.08 -6.82
C ILE A 153 11.85 5.49 -7.37
N ASN A 154 13.08 5.99 -7.26
CA ASN A 154 13.43 7.34 -7.70
C ASN A 154 13.72 7.46 -9.21
N GLU A 155 13.88 6.33 -9.91
CA GLU A 155 13.90 6.29 -11.37
C GLU A 155 12.53 6.74 -11.90
N ARG A 156 12.41 8.04 -12.23
CA ARG A 156 11.22 8.57 -12.92
C ARG A 156 10.89 7.65 -14.08
N ALA A 157 9.60 7.29 -14.20
CA ALA A 157 9.09 6.53 -15.34
C ALA A 157 9.49 7.26 -16.63
N LYS A 158 10.59 6.82 -17.26
CA LYS A 158 10.94 7.29 -18.59
C LYS A 158 9.77 6.89 -19.47
N ALA A 159 9.18 7.87 -20.16
CA ALA A 159 8.22 7.60 -21.22
C ALA A 159 8.80 6.49 -22.12
N PRO A 160 8.01 5.52 -22.59
CA PRO A 160 8.51 4.46 -23.44
C PRO A 160 9.10 5.09 -24.71
N GLN A 161 10.41 5.29 -24.71
CA GLN A 161 11.15 5.79 -25.85
C GLN A 161 11.21 4.66 -26.86
N GLY A 162 10.41 4.81 -27.92
CA GLY A 162 10.71 4.23 -29.21
C GLY A 162 10.23 2.79 -29.43
N LEU A 163 9.31 2.67 -30.38
CA LEU A 163 9.21 1.51 -31.26
C LEU A 163 10.61 1.09 -31.74
N MET A 164 11.00 -0.16 -31.44
CA MET A 164 11.60 -1.16 -32.35
C MET A 164 12.55 -2.09 -31.59
N GLY A 165 12.23 -3.39 -31.60
CA GLY A 165 13.20 -4.45 -31.37
C GLY A 165 13.21 -5.05 -29.96
N SER A 166 12.35 -6.03 -29.70
CA SER A 166 12.83 -7.40 -29.45
C SER A 166 11.66 -8.35 -29.30
N ARG A 167 11.63 -9.36 -30.17
CA ARG A 167 10.86 -10.58 -30.01
C ARG A 167 11.36 -11.34 -28.76
N PHE A 168 10.47 -12.17 -28.21
CA PHE A 168 10.70 -13.23 -27.21
C PHE A 168 10.86 -12.81 -25.74
N GLY A 169 9.81 -13.10 -24.97
CA GLY A 169 9.89 -13.30 -23.53
C GLY A 169 8.85 -12.48 -22.76
N SER A 170 7.62 -12.99 -22.66
CA SER A 170 6.65 -12.53 -21.66
C SER A 170 7.15 -12.92 -20.26
N ARG A 171 8.18 -12.21 -19.77
CA ARG A 171 8.53 -12.18 -18.37
C ARG A 171 7.64 -11.12 -17.76
N GLN A 172 6.57 -11.57 -17.12
CA GLN A 172 5.71 -10.78 -16.24
C GLN A 172 6.60 -9.83 -15.43
N ALA A 173 6.54 -8.54 -15.74
CA ALA A 173 7.38 -7.52 -15.13
C ALA A 173 7.16 -7.58 -13.62
N LYS A 174 8.12 -8.16 -12.89
CA LYS A 174 8.16 -8.03 -11.44
C LYS A 174 8.34 -6.53 -11.16
N SER A 175 7.60 -5.99 -10.20
CA SER A 175 7.83 -4.62 -9.74
C SER A 175 9.30 -4.46 -9.35
N ASP A 176 9.99 -3.52 -9.97
CA ASP A 176 11.39 -3.23 -9.67
C ASP A 176 11.54 -2.38 -8.38
N TRP A 177 10.46 -1.77 -7.90
CA TRP A 177 10.44 -1.01 -6.65
C TRP A 177 10.65 -1.89 -5.42
N PHE A 178 10.34 -3.18 -5.53
CA PHE A 178 10.45 -4.13 -4.43
C PHE A 178 11.24 -5.35 -4.87
N ARG A 179 12.27 -5.70 -4.11
CA ARG A 179 13.01 -6.95 -4.33
C ARG A 179 12.79 -7.92 -3.20
N ALA A 180 12.79 -9.20 -3.53
CA ALA A 180 12.72 -10.28 -2.55
C ALA A 180 13.81 -10.09 -1.49
N TYR A 181 13.41 -10.19 -0.23
CA TYR A 181 14.33 -10.18 0.88
C TYR A 181 14.79 -11.63 1.10
N ARG A 182 15.96 -11.99 0.54
CA ARG A 182 16.63 -13.29 0.76
C ARG A 182 17.99 -13.06 1.43
N GLU A 183 18.35 -14.01 2.28
CA GLU A 183 19.57 -14.17 3.08
C GLU A 183 19.78 -13.17 4.23
N PHE A 184 19.45 -13.65 5.43
CA PHE A 184 19.89 -13.11 6.70
C PHE A 184 19.85 -14.27 7.71
N PHE A 185 20.92 -14.41 8.50
CA PHE A 185 20.88 -15.24 9.70
C PHE A 185 20.02 -14.49 10.69
N LEU A 186 18.84 -15.03 10.99
CA LEU A 186 18.07 -14.51 12.09
C LEU A 186 18.67 -15.02 13.39
N PRO A 187 18.87 -14.15 14.40
CA PRO A 187 18.99 -14.61 15.77
C PRO A 187 17.79 -15.54 16.05
N SER A 188 17.94 -16.59 16.86
CA SER A 188 16.90 -17.62 17.07
C SER A 188 15.58 -17.11 17.69
N GLU A 189 15.39 -15.78 17.79
CA GLU A 189 14.29 -15.11 18.45
C GLU A 189 13.39 -14.30 17.50
N VAL A 190 13.61 -14.36 16.17
CA VAL A 190 12.72 -13.67 15.22
C VAL A 190 11.56 -14.54 14.79
N LYS A 191 10.36 -14.10 15.16
CA LYS A 191 9.09 -14.83 15.00
C LYS A 191 8.09 -14.00 14.21
N ILE A 192 7.49 -14.59 13.17
CA ILE A 192 6.24 -14.07 12.61
C ILE A 192 5.11 -14.61 13.47
N VAL A 193 4.31 -13.71 14.04
CA VAL A 193 3.07 -14.09 14.73
C VAL A 193 1.91 -13.87 13.77
N ILE A 194 1.28 -14.96 13.35
CA ILE A 194 0.10 -14.96 12.49
C ILE A 194 -1.11 -15.18 13.39
N LEU A 195 -2.02 -14.21 13.42
CA LEU A 195 -3.34 -14.45 13.97
C LEU A 195 -4.18 -15.20 12.93
N CYS A 196 -4.57 -16.43 13.24
CA CYS A 196 -5.45 -17.25 12.41
C CYS A 196 -6.75 -17.58 13.17
N ALA A 197 -7.74 -18.14 12.46
CA ALA A 197 -9.03 -18.47 13.06
C ALA A 197 -8.94 -19.49 14.21
N LYS A 198 -7.82 -20.23 14.31
CA LYS A 198 -7.57 -21.24 15.35
C LYS A 198 -6.72 -20.71 16.52
N GLY A 199 -6.22 -19.48 16.46
CA GLY A 199 -5.34 -18.90 17.47
C GLY A 199 -4.15 -18.15 16.87
N PHE A 200 -3.05 -18.05 17.62
CA PHE A 200 -1.80 -17.49 17.13
C PHE A 200 -0.87 -18.60 16.65
N GLU A 201 -0.41 -18.52 15.41
CA GLU A 201 0.66 -19.36 14.87
C GLU A 201 1.95 -18.54 14.88
N ILE A 202 2.94 -19.04 15.59
CA ILE A 202 4.27 -18.46 15.63
C ILE A 202 5.12 -19.21 14.62
N MET A 203 5.55 -18.55 13.57
CA MET A 203 6.48 -19.09 12.59
C MET A 203 7.87 -18.53 12.84
N ASP A 204 8.81 -19.43 13.12
CA ASP A 204 10.22 -19.09 13.08
C ASP A 204 10.64 -18.90 11.63
N LEU A 205 11.31 -17.79 11.36
CA LEU A 205 11.81 -17.49 10.04
C LEU A 205 13.24 -18.07 9.95
N MET A 206 13.34 -19.41 9.99
CA MET A 206 14.60 -20.14 9.90
C MET A 206 15.27 -19.98 8.52
#